data_AF-A0A1R0Z7P3-F1
#
_entry.id   AF-A0A1R0Z7P3-F1
#
_cell.length_a   1.000
_cell.length_b   1.000
_cell.length_c   1.000
_cell.angle_alpha   90.00
_cell.angle_beta   90.00
_cell.angle_gamma   90.00
#
_symmetry.space_group_name_H-M   'P 1'
#
loop_
_entity.id
_entity.type
_entity.pdbx_description
1 polymer ?
#
loop_
_entity_poly.entity_id
_entity_poly.type
_entity_poly.pdbx_seq_one_letter_code
_entity_poly.pdbx_strand_id
1 'polypeptide(L)'
;YVIYHDRIQSTELNPNKLLAVITYKNIFPKDFSELQLGKGFIHNLFENKSSLIEVEMNKISREIQEKEIQILNAENEICNKIDELDAIYFRTEMLGVIDVGGQNENQFNSRASFIRRMKSNPQQVYISRPNYSGRYELDFETEYAKLDLNTEYTDRKRKVENKSRINVIRSEISELSNNKILLESRKLSEIINKDNINEVFKVTFTNEIGEIVSYNEVKSSPYFGLIKFLIRNAYIDETYSD
;
A
#
# COMPACT_ATOMS: atom_id res chain seq x y z
N TYR A 1 -31.15 11.21 -30.87
CA TYR A 1 -30.36 11.99 -29.90
C TYR A 1 -30.72 13.47 -29.96
N VAL A 2 -30.48 14.18 -31.07
CA VAL A 2 -30.76 15.62 -31.24
C VAL A 2 -32.20 16.02 -30.84
N ILE A 3 -33.21 15.29 -31.32
CA ILE A 3 -34.62 15.59 -31.02
C ILE A 3 -34.98 15.44 -29.53
N TYR A 4 -34.34 14.51 -28.82
CA TYR A 4 -34.56 14.35 -27.38
C TYR A 4 -33.78 15.41 -26.60
N HIS A 5 -32.53 15.67 -26.97
CA HIS A 5 -31.67 16.68 -26.37
C HIS A 5 -32.35 18.05 -26.31
N ASP A 6 -32.93 18.52 -27.42
CA ASP A 6 -33.52 19.85 -27.51
C ASP A 6 -34.84 20.00 -26.73
N ARG A 7 -35.55 18.88 -26.47
CA ARG A 7 -36.78 18.88 -25.66
C ARG A 7 -36.53 18.76 -24.16
N ILE A 8 -35.36 18.23 -23.76
CA ILE A 8 -35.00 18.01 -22.35
C ILE A 8 -34.28 19.24 -21.77
N GLN A 9 -33.65 20.08 -22.60
CA GLN A 9 -32.96 21.31 -22.16
C GLN A 9 -33.85 22.31 -21.40
N SER A 10 -35.18 22.21 -21.46
CA SER A 10 -36.09 23.03 -20.66
C SER A 10 -36.22 22.57 -19.20
N THR A 11 -35.52 21.50 -18.80
CA THR A 11 -35.49 20.93 -17.44
C THR A 11 -34.06 20.86 -16.94
N GLU A 12 -33.83 20.98 -15.62
CA GLU A 12 -32.50 20.86 -14.99
C GLU A 12 -31.87 19.44 -15.09
N LEU A 13 -32.42 18.56 -15.94
CA LEU A 13 -32.04 17.16 -16.05
C LEU A 13 -30.82 16.96 -16.98
N ASN A 14 -29.84 16.18 -16.52
CA ASN A 14 -28.65 15.83 -17.30
C ASN A 14 -29.02 14.89 -18.49
N PRO A 15 -28.86 15.32 -19.75
CA PRO A 15 -29.28 14.53 -20.92
C PRO A 15 -28.55 13.18 -21.06
N ASN A 16 -27.30 13.09 -20.60
CA ASN A 16 -26.51 11.87 -20.70
C ASN A 16 -26.98 10.82 -19.68
N LYS A 17 -27.31 11.24 -18.45
CA LYS A 17 -27.94 10.34 -17.46
C LYS A 17 -29.30 9.85 -17.97
N LEU A 18 -30.10 10.73 -18.55
CA LEU A 18 -31.41 10.34 -19.09
C LEU A 18 -31.28 9.34 -20.25
N LEU A 19 -30.35 9.57 -21.19
CA LEU A 19 -30.07 8.62 -22.26
C LEU A 19 -29.61 7.27 -21.70
N ALA A 20 -28.72 7.27 -20.70
CA ALA A 20 -28.24 6.05 -20.05
C ALA A 20 -29.39 5.25 -19.42
N VAL A 21 -30.29 5.91 -18.70
CA VAL A 21 -31.47 5.27 -18.10
C VAL A 21 -32.39 4.68 -19.15
N ILE A 22 -32.70 5.42 -20.21
CA ILE A 22 -33.55 4.93 -21.31
C ILE A 22 -32.89 3.71 -21.97
N THR A 23 -31.58 3.76 -22.17
CA THR A 23 -30.81 2.67 -22.76
C THR A 23 -30.83 1.44 -21.86
N TYR A 24 -30.59 1.62 -20.55
CA TYR A 24 -30.64 0.55 -19.56
C TYR A 24 -32.04 -0.08 -19.47
N LYS A 25 -33.11 0.73 -19.41
CA LYS A 25 -34.50 0.26 -19.42
C LYS A 25 -34.82 -0.60 -20.65
N ASN A 26 -34.34 -0.22 -21.83
CA ASN A 26 -34.63 -0.94 -23.07
C ASN A 26 -33.84 -2.25 -23.20
N ILE A 27 -32.59 -2.28 -22.72
CA ILE A 27 -31.72 -3.47 -22.86
C ILE A 27 -31.94 -4.47 -21.71
N PHE A 28 -32.20 -3.98 -20.50
CA PHE A 28 -32.41 -4.79 -19.29
C PHE A 28 -33.74 -4.43 -18.60
N PRO A 29 -34.90 -4.64 -19.26
CA PRO A 29 -36.19 -4.19 -18.74
C PRO A 29 -36.61 -4.86 -17.42
N LYS A 30 -36.24 -6.13 -17.23
CA LYS A 30 -36.52 -6.87 -15.98
C LYS A 30 -35.73 -6.26 -14.81
N ASP A 31 -34.42 -6.17 -14.94
CA ASP A 31 -33.52 -5.60 -13.93
C ASP A 31 -33.85 -4.13 -13.63
N PHE A 32 -34.22 -3.36 -14.67
CA PHE A 32 -34.70 -1.99 -14.51
C PHE A 32 -35.96 -1.92 -13.64
N SER A 33 -36.94 -2.80 -13.87
CA SER A 33 -38.17 -2.86 -13.09
C SER A 33 -37.91 -3.31 -11.65
N GLU A 34 -36.96 -4.22 -11.46
CA GLU A 34 -36.52 -4.69 -10.16
C GLU A 34 -35.80 -3.60 -9.36
N LEU A 35 -34.95 -2.79 -10.01
CA LEU A 35 -34.26 -1.66 -9.37
C LEU A 35 -35.24 -0.68 -8.73
N GLN A 36 -36.38 -0.40 -9.38
CA GLN A 36 -37.43 0.47 -8.84
C GLN A 36 -38.13 -0.10 -7.60
N LEU A 37 -37.95 -1.40 -7.33
CA LEU A 37 -38.51 -2.11 -6.18
C LEU A 37 -37.43 -2.43 -5.13
N GLY A 38 -36.24 -1.83 -5.21
CA GLY A 38 -35.14 -2.12 -4.30
C GLY A 38 -34.63 -3.56 -4.43
N LYS A 39 -34.56 -4.10 -5.66
CA LYS A 39 -34.04 -5.44 -5.93
C LYS A 39 -33.37 -5.50 -7.30
N GLY A 40 -32.90 -6.68 -7.68
CA GLY A 40 -32.20 -6.90 -8.95
C GLY A 40 -30.68 -6.72 -8.82
N PHE A 41 -30.00 -6.86 -9.95
CA PHE A 41 -28.56 -6.85 -10.05
C PHE A 41 -27.96 -5.48 -9.70
N ILE A 42 -28.47 -4.41 -10.31
CA ILE A 42 -27.96 -3.04 -10.06
C ILE A 42 -28.17 -2.62 -8.61
N HIS A 43 -29.33 -2.92 -8.03
CA HIS A 43 -29.60 -2.59 -6.63
C HIS A 43 -28.62 -3.29 -5.70
N ASN A 44 -28.46 -4.60 -5.83
CA ASN A 44 -27.52 -5.36 -5.01
C ASN A 44 -26.06 -4.94 -5.24
N LEU A 45 -25.72 -4.52 -6.47
CA LEU A 45 -24.41 -3.94 -6.74
C LEU A 45 -24.17 -2.64 -5.94
N PHE A 46 -25.19 -1.79 -5.77
CA PHE A 46 -25.13 -0.61 -4.92
C PHE A 46 -25.10 -0.95 -3.44
N GLU A 47 -25.88 -1.93 -2.97
CA GLU A 47 -25.84 -2.39 -1.57
C GLU A 47 -24.46 -2.95 -1.19
N ASN A 48 -23.82 -3.67 -2.11
CA ASN A 48 -22.49 -4.23 -1.91
C ASN A 48 -21.38 -3.17 -1.80
N LYS A 49 -21.67 -1.89 -2.09
CA LYS A 49 -20.72 -0.78 -1.93
C LYS A 49 -20.13 -0.72 -0.52
N SER A 50 -20.96 -0.87 0.51
CA SER A 50 -20.50 -0.81 1.91
C SER A 50 -19.46 -1.88 2.21
N SER A 51 -19.64 -3.09 1.67
CA SER A 51 -18.66 -4.18 1.80
C SER A 51 -17.36 -3.88 1.04
N LEU A 52 -17.45 -3.30 -0.16
CA LEU A 52 -16.27 -2.86 -0.92
C LEU A 52 -15.47 -1.79 -0.16
N ILE A 53 -16.17 -0.81 0.42
CA ILE A 53 -15.57 0.23 1.27
C ILE A 53 -14.88 -0.43 2.48
N GLU A 54 -15.56 -1.34 3.16
CA GLU A 54 -15.01 -2.04 4.33
C GLU A 54 -13.71 -2.80 3.99
N VAL A 55 -13.68 -3.51 2.85
CA VAL A 55 -12.48 -4.22 2.39
C VAL A 55 -11.31 -3.26 2.18
N GLU A 56 -11.53 -2.13 1.52
CA GLU A 56 -10.50 -1.12 1.29
C GLU A 56 -10.09 -0.41 2.59
N MET A 57 -11.04 -0.10 3.48
CA MET A 57 -10.76 0.45 4.82
C MET A 57 -9.89 -0.50 5.65
N ASN A 58 -10.13 -1.81 5.56
CA ASN A 58 -9.34 -2.82 6.26
C ASN A 58 -7.91 -2.91 5.72
N LYS A 59 -7.71 -2.76 4.41
CA LYS A 59 -6.36 -2.66 3.81
C LYS A 59 -5.60 -1.44 4.33
N ILE A 60 -6.22 -0.26 4.25
CA ILE A 60 -5.63 0.99 4.73
C ILE A 60 -5.32 0.90 6.23
N SER A 61 -6.22 0.33 7.03
CA SER A 61 -6.01 0.17 8.47
C SER A 61 -4.82 -0.74 8.79
N ARG A 62 -4.61 -1.81 8.00
CA ARG A 62 -3.44 -2.67 8.12
C ARG A 62 -2.15 -1.92 7.79
N GLU A 63 -2.13 -1.15 6.71
CA GLU A 63 -0.97 -0.33 6.34
C GLU A 63 -0.61 0.71 7.41
N ILE A 64 -1.61 1.34 8.03
CA ILE A 64 -1.41 2.25 9.17
C ILE A 64 -0.76 1.49 10.33
N GLN A 65 -1.30 0.34 10.72
CA GLN A 65 -0.75 -0.48 11.82
C GLN A 65 0.70 -0.89 11.55
N GLU A 66 1.04 -1.30 10.33
CA GLU A 66 2.40 -1.64 9.95
C GLU A 66 3.36 -0.45 10.11
N LYS A 67 2.93 0.75 9.72
CA LYS A 67 3.71 1.98 9.87
C LYS A 67 3.85 2.42 11.32
N GLU A 68 2.81 2.26 12.14
CA GLU A 68 2.87 2.52 13.59
C GLU A 68 3.88 1.60 14.27
N ILE A 69 3.88 0.31 13.91
CA ILE A 69 4.87 -0.67 14.39
C ILE A 69 6.29 -0.27 13.95
N GLN A 70 6.47 0.24 12.72
CA GLN A 70 7.77 0.75 12.26
C GLN A 70 8.27 1.91 13.11
N ILE A 71 7.40 2.87 13.44
CA ILE A 71 7.74 3.99 14.34
C ILE A 71 8.12 3.46 15.72
N LEU A 72 7.27 2.61 16.32
CA LEU A 72 7.52 2.05 17.65
C LEU A 72 8.86 1.32 17.72
N ASN A 73 9.17 0.50 16.70
CA ASN A 73 10.44 -0.23 16.63
C ASN A 73 11.64 0.70 16.44
N ALA A 74 11.48 1.79 15.69
CA ALA A 74 12.52 2.80 15.52
C ALA A 74 12.75 3.60 16.82
N GLU A 75 11.68 3.97 17.53
CA GLU A 75 11.76 4.69 18.80
C GLU A 75 12.42 3.83 19.89
N ASN A 76 12.07 2.54 19.96
CA ASN A 76 12.63 1.58 20.92
C ASN A 76 14.05 1.08 20.59
N GLU A 77 14.57 1.34 19.38
CA GLU A 77 15.93 0.97 19.03
C GLU A 77 16.94 1.80 19.84
N ILE A 78 17.92 1.12 20.44
CA ILE A 78 18.91 1.70 21.34
C ILE A 78 19.95 2.50 20.56
N CYS A 79 20.38 2.00 19.40
CA CYS A 79 21.37 2.67 18.55
C CYS A 79 20.75 3.88 17.84
N ASN A 80 21.39 5.04 17.94
CA ASN A 80 20.93 6.26 17.27
C ASN A 80 21.52 6.41 15.86
N LYS A 81 22.67 5.76 15.60
CA LYS A 81 23.38 5.82 14.32
C LYS A 81 23.82 4.42 13.89
N ILE A 82 23.90 4.20 12.58
CA ILE A 82 24.35 2.91 12.02
C ILE A 82 25.76 2.58 12.51
N ASP A 83 26.65 3.56 12.67
CA ASP A 83 28.01 3.29 13.15
C ASP A 83 28.05 2.76 14.60
N GLU A 84 27.05 3.08 15.43
CA GLU A 84 26.92 2.51 16.78
C GLU A 84 26.49 1.04 16.70
N LEU A 85 25.59 0.72 15.77
CA LEU A 85 25.18 -0.65 15.50
C LEU A 85 26.34 -1.46 14.90
N ASP A 86 27.06 -0.91 13.93
CA ASP A 86 28.23 -1.53 13.31
C ASP A 86 29.30 -1.84 14.37
N ALA A 87 29.52 -0.94 15.34
CA ALA A 87 30.45 -1.17 16.44
C ALA A 87 30.09 -2.39 17.30
N ILE A 88 28.81 -2.71 17.44
CA ILE A 88 28.32 -3.88 18.20
C ILE A 88 28.56 -5.17 17.42
N TYR A 89 28.22 -5.19 16.12
CA TYR A 89 28.20 -6.44 15.34
C TYR A 89 29.51 -6.72 14.59
N PHE A 90 30.26 -5.69 14.18
CA PHE A 90 31.55 -5.84 13.53
C PHE A 90 32.62 -6.19 14.57
N ARG A 91 32.67 -7.46 14.98
CA ARG A 91 33.65 -7.97 15.94
C ARG A 91 34.93 -8.39 15.24
N THR A 92 36.03 -7.80 15.68
CA THR A 92 37.37 -7.94 15.09
C THR A 92 38.26 -8.90 15.88
N GLU A 93 37.72 -9.49 16.95
CA GLU A 93 38.42 -10.29 17.95
C GLU A 93 39.16 -11.50 17.35
N MET A 94 38.64 -12.07 16.26
CA MET A 94 39.25 -13.23 15.58
C MET A 94 40.22 -12.84 14.46
N LEU A 95 40.31 -11.56 14.10
CA LEU A 95 41.10 -11.08 12.95
C LEU A 95 42.52 -10.67 13.36
N GLY A 96 42.68 -10.07 14.54
CA GLY A 96 43.94 -9.53 15.04
C GLY A 96 43.78 -8.05 15.44
N VAL A 97 44.91 -7.35 15.64
CA VAL A 97 44.88 -5.91 15.88
C VAL A 97 44.62 -5.20 14.56
N ILE A 98 43.54 -4.42 14.50
CA ILE A 98 43.17 -3.66 13.31
C ILE A 98 43.63 -2.21 13.46
N ASP A 99 44.22 -1.68 12.40
CA ASP A 99 44.50 -0.26 12.23
C ASP A 99 43.85 0.27 10.95
N VAL A 100 43.49 1.56 10.93
CA VAL A 100 43.04 2.26 9.72
C VAL A 100 43.89 3.48 9.48
N GLY A 101 44.62 3.50 8.37
CA GLY A 101 45.57 4.56 8.06
C GLY A 101 46.66 4.73 9.12
N GLY A 102 47.08 3.64 9.78
CA GLY A 102 48.08 3.66 10.85
C GLY A 102 47.54 4.02 12.24
N GLN A 103 46.23 4.24 12.38
CA GLN A 103 45.60 4.57 13.65
C GLN A 103 44.85 3.35 14.22
N ASN A 104 45.17 2.98 15.45
CA ASN A 104 44.48 1.90 16.17
C ASN A 104 43.20 2.42 16.85
N GLU A 105 42.30 1.50 17.22
CA GLU A 105 41.01 1.82 17.86
C GLU A 105 41.13 2.72 19.11
N ASN A 106 42.19 2.56 19.92
CA ASN A 106 42.42 3.36 21.13
C ASN A 106 42.74 4.85 20.86
N GLN A 107 43.02 5.22 19.61
CA GLN A 107 43.24 6.60 19.19
C GLN A 107 41.93 7.31 18.81
N PHE A 108 40.80 6.59 18.86
CA PHE A 108 39.48 7.10 18.56
C PHE A 108 38.67 7.29 19.84
N ASN A 109 37.72 8.23 19.83
CA ASN A 109 36.89 8.52 21.00
C ASN A 109 35.85 7.42 21.31
N SER A 110 35.61 6.53 20.35
CA SER A 110 34.63 5.44 20.45
C SER A 110 34.88 4.41 19.35
N ARG A 111 34.50 3.15 19.60
CA ARG A 111 34.50 2.10 18.57
C ARG A 111 33.69 2.51 17.34
N ALA A 112 32.53 3.16 17.53
CA ALA A 112 31.71 3.67 16.43
C ALA A 112 32.47 4.65 15.51
N SER A 113 33.28 5.54 16.08
CA SER A 113 34.12 6.45 15.28
C SER A 113 35.26 5.73 14.55
N PHE A 114 35.80 4.66 15.12
CA PHE A 114 36.79 3.80 14.48
C PHE A 114 36.18 3.05 13.29
N ILE A 115 35.00 2.42 13.46
CA ILE A 115 34.28 1.77 12.36
C ILE A 115 33.94 2.78 11.25
N ARG A 116 33.46 3.98 11.61
CA ARG A 116 33.20 5.04 10.63
C ARG A 116 34.44 5.38 9.81
N ARG A 117 35.62 5.45 10.45
CA ARG A 117 36.89 5.71 9.76
C ARG A 117 37.25 4.60 8.78
N MET A 118 37.04 3.33 9.15
CA MET A 118 37.21 2.18 8.25
C MET A 118 36.28 2.27 7.05
N LYS A 119 34.99 2.54 7.25
CA LYS A 119 34.01 2.74 6.16
C LYS A 119 34.38 3.88 5.21
N SER A 120 34.99 4.96 5.74
CA SER A 120 35.45 6.08 4.90
C SER A 120 36.79 5.80 4.18
N ASN A 121 37.56 4.79 4.61
CA ASN A 121 38.88 4.48 4.08
C ASN A 121 39.10 2.95 3.99
N PRO A 122 38.25 2.22 3.24
CA PRO A 122 38.23 0.75 3.25
C PRO A 122 39.55 0.13 2.78
N GLN A 123 40.27 0.79 1.87
CA GLN A 123 41.58 0.37 1.33
C GLN A 123 42.77 0.72 2.25
N GLN A 124 42.49 1.28 3.43
CA GLN A 124 43.52 1.62 4.41
C GLN A 124 43.33 0.83 5.72
N VAL A 125 42.57 -0.26 5.68
CA VAL A 125 42.33 -1.12 6.83
C VAL A 125 43.35 -2.26 6.82
N TYR A 126 44.09 -2.40 7.90
CA TYR A 126 45.16 -3.40 8.01
C TYR A 126 45.01 -4.21 9.29
N ILE A 127 45.47 -5.47 9.24
CA ILE A 127 45.52 -6.40 10.36
C ILE A 127 46.97 -6.72 10.70
N SER A 128 47.27 -6.73 11.99
CA SER A 128 48.53 -7.21 12.56
C SER A 128 48.25 -8.29 13.62
N ARG A 129 48.91 -9.44 13.54
CA ARG A 129 48.75 -10.52 14.54
C ARG A 129 49.84 -10.45 15.60
N PRO A 130 49.51 -10.60 16.90
CA PRO A 130 50.51 -10.78 17.93
C PRO A 130 51.40 -11.98 17.56
N ASN A 131 52.72 -11.81 17.61
CA ASN A 131 53.75 -12.82 17.29
C ASN A 131 54.06 -13.08 15.80
N TYR A 132 53.50 -12.29 14.87
CA TYR A 132 53.88 -12.33 13.45
C TYR A 132 54.32 -10.93 12.98
N SER A 133 55.41 -10.83 12.24
CA SER A 133 55.99 -9.56 11.76
C SER A 133 55.28 -8.96 10.53
N GLY A 134 54.05 -9.39 10.22
CA GLY A 134 53.34 -9.00 9.00
C GLY A 134 52.13 -8.11 9.27
N ARG A 135 52.07 -6.99 8.55
CA ARG A 135 50.89 -6.12 8.41
C ARG A 135 50.27 -6.42 7.04
N TYR A 136 49.01 -6.85 7.03
CA TYR A 136 48.30 -7.22 5.81
C TYR A 136 47.07 -6.34 5.65
N GLU A 137 46.77 -5.94 4.42
CA GLU A 137 45.51 -5.25 4.12
C GLU A 137 44.33 -6.19 4.36
N LEU A 138 43.30 -5.69 5.02
CA LEU A 138 42.02 -6.35 5.16
C LEU A 138 41.11 -5.89 4.04
N ASP A 139 40.50 -6.84 3.33
CA ASP A 139 39.35 -6.53 2.48
C ASP A 139 38.14 -6.18 3.35
N PHE A 140 38.11 -4.93 3.81
CA PHE A 140 37.12 -4.43 4.75
C PHE A 140 35.70 -4.53 4.20
N GLU A 141 35.50 -4.24 2.92
CA GLU A 141 34.19 -4.27 2.28
C GLU A 141 33.60 -5.68 2.31
N THR A 142 34.41 -6.70 1.96
CA THR A 142 33.97 -8.09 2.02
C THR A 142 33.65 -8.53 3.45
N GLU A 143 34.46 -8.15 4.44
CA GLU A 143 34.16 -8.49 5.84
C GLU A 143 32.94 -7.73 6.39
N TYR A 144 32.78 -6.45 6.02
CA TYR A 144 31.65 -5.62 6.44
C TYR A 144 30.34 -6.11 5.82
N ALA A 145 30.35 -6.53 4.56
CA ALA A 145 29.18 -7.10 3.89
C ALA A 145 28.65 -8.38 4.57
N LYS A 146 29.49 -9.11 5.32
CA LYS A 146 29.03 -10.27 6.10
C LYS A 146 28.06 -9.90 7.21
N LEU A 147 28.03 -8.63 7.65
CA LEU A 147 27.03 -8.18 8.61
C LEU A 147 25.61 -8.33 8.08
N ASP A 148 25.40 -8.16 6.77
CA ASP A 148 24.08 -8.31 6.15
C ASP A 148 23.61 -9.78 6.11
N LEU A 149 24.47 -10.76 6.44
CA LEU A 149 24.07 -12.16 6.66
C LEU A 149 23.43 -12.38 8.04
N ASN A 150 23.60 -11.46 8.98
CA ASN A 150 23.01 -11.53 10.31
C ASN A 150 21.62 -10.88 10.29
N THR A 151 20.58 -11.69 10.43
CA THR A 151 19.18 -11.24 10.40
C THR A 151 18.89 -10.19 11.48
N GLU A 152 19.40 -10.37 12.70
CA GLU A 152 19.23 -9.41 13.79
C GLU A 152 19.88 -8.05 13.48
N TYR A 153 21.10 -8.06 12.93
CA TYR A 153 21.76 -6.83 12.48
C TYR A 153 20.93 -6.13 11.40
N THR A 154 20.45 -6.85 10.38
CA THR A 154 19.65 -6.25 9.30
C THR A 154 18.32 -5.69 9.81
N ASP A 155 17.67 -6.36 10.76
CA ASP A 155 16.44 -5.88 11.39
C ASP A 155 16.69 -4.60 12.19
N ARG A 156 17.75 -4.56 12.99
CA ARG A 156 18.12 -3.38 13.77
C ARG A 156 18.58 -2.23 12.89
N LYS A 157 19.34 -2.51 11.82
CA LYS A 157 19.77 -1.51 10.83
C LYS A 157 18.56 -0.78 10.24
N ARG A 158 17.52 -1.52 9.84
CA ARG A 158 16.24 -0.92 9.38
C ARG A 158 15.58 -0.04 10.44
N LYS A 159 15.60 -0.44 11.72
CA LYS A 159 15.05 0.37 12.83
C LYS A 159 15.82 1.68 13.03
N VAL A 160 17.15 1.62 12.98
CA VAL A 160 18.03 2.81 13.07
C VAL A 160 17.77 3.76 11.90
N GLU A 161 17.70 3.25 10.67
CA GLU A 161 17.40 4.04 9.47
C GLU A 161 16.03 4.72 9.57
N ASN A 162 15.02 4.00 10.07
CA ASN A 162 13.68 4.52 10.27
C ASN A 162 13.60 5.67 11.26
N LYS A 163 14.53 5.81 12.24
CA LYS A 163 14.56 6.96 13.16
C LYS A 163 14.60 8.29 12.42
N SER A 164 15.37 8.37 11.33
CA SER A 164 15.47 9.57 10.49
C SER A 164 14.21 9.85 9.67
N ARG A 165 13.35 8.84 9.49
CA ARG A 165 12.15 8.86 8.65
C ARG A 165 10.85 8.95 9.45
N ILE A 166 10.90 8.99 10.78
CA ILE A 166 9.69 9.00 11.64
C ILE A 166 8.69 10.06 11.20
N ASN A 167 9.14 11.28 10.92
CA ASN A 167 8.23 12.36 10.48
C ASN A 167 7.59 12.08 9.11
N VAL A 168 8.31 11.44 8.20
CA VAL A 168 7.79 11.02 6.89
C VAL A 168 6.73 9.93 7.10
N ILE A 169 7.03 8.91 7.91
CA ILE A 169 6.09 7.82 8.21
C ILE A 169 4.83 8.35 8.90
N ARG A 170 4.96 9.32 9.82
CA ARG A 170 3.80 9.99 10.45
C ARG A 170 2.95 10.75 9.43
N SER A 171 3.57 11.42 8.47
CA SER A 171 2.85 12.08 7.36
C SER A 171 2.10 11.06 6.51
N GLU A 172 2.71 9.93 6.17
CA GLU A 172 2.06 8.84 5.43
C GLU A 172 0.86 8.26 6.20
N ILE A 173 0.98 8.07 7.52
CA ILE A 173 -0.14 7.64 8.38
C ILE A 173 -1.28 8.68 8.33
N SER A 174 -0.95 9.97 8.39
CA SER A 174 -1.96 11.04 8.32
C SER A 174 -2.67 11.05 6.97
N GLU A 175 -1.95 10.84 5.87
CA GLU A 175 -2.52 10.77 4.53
C GLU A 175 -3.44 9.55 4.38
N LEU A 176 -3.00 8.38 4.85
CA LEU A 176 -3.82 7.15 4.88
C LEU A 176 -5.09 7.34 5.73
N SER A 177 -4.98 8.01 6.88
CA SER A 177 -6.13 8.31 7.74
C SER A 177 -7.14 9.23 7.04
N ASN A 178 -6.65 10.26 6.35
CA ASN A 178 -7.51 11.14 5.55
C ASN A 178 -8.18 10.38 4.39
N ASN A 179 -7.43 9.51 3.71
CA ASN A 179 -7.98 8.67 2.64
C ASN A 179 -9.09 7.75 3.15
N LYS A 180 -8.97 7.22 4.37
CA LYS A 180 -10.01 6.41 5.01
C LYS A 180 -11.31 7.19 5.24
N ILE A 181 -11.21 8.44 5.74
CA ILE A 181 -12.37 9.33 5.92
C ILE A 181 -13.04 9.62 4.57
N LEU A 182 -12.24 9.92 3.53
CA LEU A 182 -12.76 10.21 2.20
C LEU A 182 -13.46 8.99 1.57
N LEU A 183 -12.95 7.77 1.82
CA LEU A 183 -13.46 6.53 1.23
C LEU A 183 -14.93 6.27 1.56
N GLU A 184 -15.38 6.59 2.79
CA GLU A 184 -16.78 6.41 3.22
C GLU A 184 -17.77 7.24 2.37
N SER A 185 -17.32 8.40 1.90
CA SER A 185 -18.15 9.31 1.09
C SER A 185 -18.10 9.04 -0.42
N ARG A 186 -17.20 8.17 -0.88
CA ARG A 186 -17.01 7.92 -2.32
C ARG A 186 -18.24 7.26 -2.93
N LYS A 187 -18.53 7.60 -4.18
CA LYS A 187 -19.51 6.88 -5.01
C LYS A 187 -18.91 5.57 -5.51
N LEU A 188 -19.76 4.60 -5.84
CA LEU A 188 -19.33 3.33 -6.42
C LEU A 188 -18.49 3.54 -7.70
N SER A 189 -18.85 4.53 -8.52
CA SER A 189 -18.09 4.93 -9.72
C SER A 189 -16.64 5.36 -9.41
N GLU A 190 -16.38 5.87 -8.21
CA GLU A 190 -15.07 6.34 -7.75
C GLU A 190 -14.25 5.21 -7.09
N ILE A 191 -14.91 4.12 -6.69
CA ILE A 191 -14.28 2.91 -6.13
C ILE A 191 -13.88 1.93 -7.25
N ILE A 192 -14.65 1.88 -8.34
CA ILE A 192 -14.40 0.99 -9.48
C ILE A 192 -13.24 1.51 -10.34
N ASN A 193 -12.24 0.65 -10.56
CA ASN A 193 -11.11 0.89 -11.45
C ASN A 193 -10.92 -0.28 -12.44
N LYS A 194 -9.94 -0.19 -13.34
CA LYS A 194 -9.70 -1.22 -14.36
C LYS A 194 -9.35 -2.60 -13.76
N ASP A 195 -8.76 -2.61 -12.57
CA ASP A 195 -8.23 -3.81 -11.95
C ASP A 195 -9.32 -4.55 -11.16
N ASN A 196 -10.23 -3.82 -10.51
CA ASN A 196 -11.29 -4.41 -9.68
C ASN A 196 -12.65 -4.58 -10.39
N ILE A 197 -12.88 -3.96 -11.55
CA ILE A 197 -14.20 -3.94 -12.21
C ILE A 197 -14.78 -5.33 -12.48
N ASN A 198 -13.96 -6.32 -12.75
CA ASN A 198 -14.48 -7.66 -13.00
C ASN A 198 -14.93 -8.36 -11.72
N GLU A 199 -14.27 -8.11 -10.59
CA GLU A 199 -14.65 -8.68 -9.31
C GLU A 199 -15.87 -7.97 -8.71
N VAL A 200 -15.91 -6.64 -8.77
CA VAL A 200 -17.05 -5.84 -8.28
C VAL A 200 -18.36 -6.29 -8.92
N PHE A 201 -18.36 -6.54 -10.23
CA PHE A 201 -19.55 -6.94 -10.99
C PHE A 201 -19.89 -8.43 -10.90
N LYS A 202 -19.14 -9.23 -10.14
CA LYS A 202 -19.51 -10.63 -9.83
C LYS A 202 -20.54 -10.76 -8.73
N VAL A 203 -20.95 -9.66 -8.08
CA VAL A 203 -21.89 -9.62 -6.95
C VAL A 203 -23.04 -10.61 -7.05
N THR A 204 -23.29 -11.33 -5.96
CA THR A 204 -24.40 -12.27 -5.81
C THR A 204 -25.26 -11.83 -4.63
N PHE A 205 -26.53 -12.22 -4.62
CA PHE A 205 -27.41 -11.99 -3.48
C PHE A 205 -27.71 -13.33 -2.82
N THR A 206 -27.66 -13.39 -1.50
CA THR A 206 -28.14 -14.56 -0.74
C THR A 206 -29.38 -14.14 0.01
N ASN A 207 -30.51 -14.82 -0.24
CA ASN A 207 -31.77 -14.48 0.43
C ASN A 207 -31.83 -15.04 1.87
N GLU A 208 -32.90 -14.71 2.59
CA GLU A 208 -33.11 -15.11 4.00
C GLU A 208 -33.11 -16.63 4.23
N ILE A 209 -33.35 -17.43 3.19
CA ILE A 209 -33.36 -18.90 3.23
C ILE A 209 -32.05 -19.52 2.71
N GLY A 210 -31.04 -18.70 2.40
CA GLY A 210 -29.71 -19.16 2.00
C GLY A 210 -29.53 -19.46 0.51
N GLU A 211 -30.52 -19.15 -0.34
CA GLU A 211 -30.39 -19.34 -1.78
C GLU A 211 -29.59 -18.22 -2.43
N ILE A 212 -28.65 -18.60 -3.31
CA ILE A 212 -27.76 -17.67 -4.00
C ILE A 212 -28.35 -17.31 -5.37
N VAL A 213 -28.60 -16.02 -5.57
CA VAL A 213 -28.98 -15.42 -6.85
C VAL A 213 -27.74 -14.84 -7.54
N SER A 214 -27.39 -15.41 -8.70
CA SER A 214 -26.19 -15.03 -9.45
C SER A 214 -26.42 -13.99 -10.55
N TYR A 215 -27.68 -13.65 -10.87
CA TYR A 215 -28.07 -12.71 -11.94
C TYR A 215 -27.54 -13.08 -13.34
N ASN A 216 -27.54 -14.38 -13.68
CA ASN A 216 -27.04 -14.87 -14.97
C ASN A 216 -27.74 -14.23 -16.18
N GLU A 217 -29.02 -13.86 -16.04
CA GLU A 217 -29.81 -13.18 -17.07
C GLU A 217 -29.25 -11.79 -17.45
N VAL A 218 -28.62 -11.10 -16.51
CA VAL A 218 -27.93 -9.81 -16.74
C VAL A 218 -26.48 -10.07 -17.16
N LYS A 219 -25.76 -10.91 -16.41
CA LYS A 219 -24.30 -11.13 -16.59
C LYS A 219 -23.93 -11.84 -17.88
N SER A 220 -24.80 -12.70 -18.41
CA SER A 220 -24.56 -13.44 -19.66
C SER A 220 -24.94 -12.65 -20.91
N SER A 221 -25.54 -11.46 -20.76
CA SER A 221 -25.92 -10.61 -21.88
C SER A 221 -24.68 -10.13 -22.64
N PRO A 222 -24.69 -10.12 -23.99
CA PRO A 222 -23.61 -9.51 -24.77
C PRO A 222 -23.47 -8.00 -24.47
N TYR A 223 -24.51 -7.37 -23.92
CA TYR A 223 -24.52 -5.97 -23.53
C TYR A 223 -24.10 -5.74 -22.07
N PHE A 224 -23.64 -6.76 -21.33
CA PHE A 224 -23.23 -6.59 -19.93
C PHE A 224 -22.11 -5.55 -19.75
N GLY A 225 -21.22 -5.42 -20.75
CA GLY A 225 -20.20 -4.37 -20.78
C GLY A 225 -20.77 -2.94 -20.74
N LEU A 226 -21.98 -2.73 -21.26
CA LEU A 226 -22.65 -1.43 -21.19
C LEU A 226 -23.01 -1.07 -19.75
N ILE A 227 -23.52 -2.01 -18.96
CA ILE A 227 -23.83 -1.77 -17.53
C ILE A 227 -22.57 -1.31 -16.79
N LYS A 228 -21.45 -2.02 -16.99
CA LYS A 228 -20.15 -1.65 -16.43
C LYS A 228 -19.76 -0.22 -16.81
N PHE A 229 -19.95 0.15 -18.07
CA PHE A 229 -19.67 1.50 -18.56
C PHE A 229 -20.58 2.55 -17.94
N LEU A 230 -21.88 2.31 -17.84
CA LEU A 230 -22.85 3.27 -17.30
C LEU A 230 -22.58 3.58 -15.83
N ILE A 231 -22.29 2.57 -15.01
CA ILE A 231 -21.99 2.75 -13.59
C ILE A 231 -20.63 3.40 -13.38
N ARG A 232 -19.59 2.93 -14.09
CA ARG A 232 -18.24 3.48 -13.94
C ARG A 232 -18.14 4.96 -14.29
N ASN A 233 -18.97 5.44 -15.22
CA ASN A 233 -19.02 6.84 -15.61
C ASN A 233 -20.10 7.64 -14.85
N ALA A 234 -20.69 7.08 -13.78
CA ALA A 234 -21.74 7.69 -12.97
C ALA A 234 -22.96 8.14 -13.78
N TYR A 235 -23.26 7.49 -14.91
CA TYR A 235 -24.49 7.72 -15.66
C TYR A 235 -25.69 7.05 -15.01
N ILE A 236 -25.45 5.94 -14.30
CA ILE A 236 -26.37 5.32 -13.35
C ILE A 236 -25.60 5.18 -12.04
N ASP A 237 -26.09 5.81 -10.98
CA ASP A 237 -25.48 5.86 -9.65
C ASP A 237 -26.48 5.53 -8.54
N GLU A 238 -26.02 5.55 -7.30
CA GLU A 238 -26.76 5.05 -6.13
C GLU A 238 -28.06 5.82 -5.86
N THR A 239 -28.19 7.06 -6.37
CA THR A 239 -29.36 7.93 -6.22
C THR A 239 -30.61 7.43 -6.96
N TYR A 240 -30.51 6.33 -7.72
CA TYR A 240 -31.68 5.71 -8.38
C TYR A 240 -32.47 4.76 -7.46
N SER A 241 -31.95 4.50 -6.27
CA SER A 241 -32.55 3.60 -5.28
C SER A 241 -33.44 4.34 -4.27
N ASP A 242 -33.43 5.68 -4.29
CA ASP A 242 -34.19 6.59 -3.41
C ASP A 242 -35.43 7.16 -4.11
#